data_AF-A0A924Z031-F1
#
_entry.id   AF-A0A924Z031-F1
#
_cell.length_a   1.000
_cell.length_b   1.000
_cell.length_c   1.000
_cell.angle_alpha   90.00
_cell.angle_beta   90.00
_cell.angle_gamma   90.00
#
_symmetry.space_group_name_H-M   'P 1'
#
loop_
_entity.id
_entity.type
_entity.pdbx_description
1 polymer ?
#
loop_
_entity_poly.entity_id
_entity_poly.type
_entity_poly.pdbx_seq_one_letter_code
_entity_poly.pdbx_strand_id
1 'polypeptide(L)'
;MARTFIHKNTSFTDGRLTSLNSRIEFNSSEQNNTLDLAVFVTDQSFFVDGKIFAVVNEISDLSFDIKLELVKIISSTNAQAIYQGSLPLNEFKLKDNLIVLKTEISSSSVPMAIVSGFVEDINLSVTLGRAPFDSTPDIVFWNAITKTSLKFNTYKTFIDTVLCGPEFTNTTGKLLTSFDREAAKTRSPFIQSEEYNIIKFATEFYMLKYFGIPDGQLQGYLINGKLPYFDLVTQAFEDTVDTGDCAIRETHRLKNPFLVELIWSYWMEQAMLVQTLNAVSLRFQNLYHLPYIKPLERLDIDPLRPLSHILWGYIQDEQHRLSLKRRVYEYDHEYGLNLIGKAIPHFTPVESRVKFLEVFHDLLTSAVLFFREADDTTRIPDAFPVLNNLRETHLQLAYGNHNAYGNLTWTARHEMMVQQYILSRPEMREFLGGKPMIAYNEPWMDRVETMRSIQGWGDTSVVNYYELAVCGEQILLSIRLGNWNDINMTSDSAANWARAFRDKIQRYIHSYRVVTGVDLSEEVVDSRSKEKRYLQPSILIQKKIPGLSTIRRA
;
A
#
# COMPACT_ATOMS: atom_id res chain seq x y z
N MET A 1 -22.87 18.57 32.21
CA MET A 1 -22.48 19.70 31.34
C MET A 1 -21.30 20.35 32.04
N ALA A 2 -20.09 20.13 31.54
CA ALA A 2 -18.92 20.86 32.02
C ALA A 2 -18.97 22.25 31.39
N ARG A 3 -18.91 23.31 32.20
CA ARG A 3 -18.94 24.71 31.76
C ARG A 3 -17.58 25.32 32.07
N THR A 4 -16.74 25.44 31.06
CA THR A 4 -15.42 26.06 31.17
C THR A 4 -15.48 27.49 30.66
N PHE A 5 -15.02 28.46 31.46
CA PHE A 5 -14.88 29.84 31.03
C PHE A 5 -13.57 30.01 30.26
N ILE A 6 -13.65 30.46 29.00
CA ILE A 6 -12.46 30.70 28.16
C ILE A 6 -12.24 32.21 28.04
N HIS A 7 -11.15 32.69 28.63
CA HIS A 7 -10.72 34.08 28.56
C HIS A 7 -10.13 34.41 27.17
N LYS A 8 -10.66 35.44 26.48
CA LYS A 8 -10.24 35.74 25.10
C LYS A 8 -9.28 36.93 24.99
N ASN A 9 -9.53 38.02 25.70
CA ASN A 9 -8.71 39.24 25.64
C ASN A 9 -8.84 40.09 26.93
N THR A 10 -7.71 40.57 27.45
CA THR A 10 -7.60 41.64 28.46
C THR A 10 -7.08 42.91 27.81
N SER A 11 -7.76 44.04 27.96
CA SER A 11 -7.20 45.35 27.64
C SER A 11 -7.17 46.24 28.88
N PHE A 12 -6.00 46.83 29.18
CA PHE A 12 -5.85 47.84 30.21
C PHE A 12 -6.09 49.22 29.59
N THR A 13 -7.00 49.99 30.15
CA THR A 13 -7.45 51.27 29.58
C THR A 13 -6.64 52.46 30.09
N ASP A 14 -5.92 52.31 31.20
CA ASP A 14 -5.14 53.37 31.83
C ASP A 14 -3.63 53.11 31.73
N GLY A 15 -2.87 54.04 31.17
CA GLY A 15 -1.42 53.92 30.89
C GLY A 15 -0.54 53.78 32.14
N ARG A 16 -1.14 53.83 33.34
CA ARG A 16 -0.49 53.69 34.65
C ARG A 16 -0.29 52.23 35.09
N LEU A 17 -0.98 51.25 34.47
CA LEU A 17 -0.80 49.80 34.72
C LEU A 17 -0.03 49.11 33.59
N THR A 18 0.92 49.82 32.98
CA THR A 18 1.80 49.30 31.93
C THR A 18 3.02 48.57 32.50
N SER A 19 3.14 48.43 33.83
CA SER A 19 4.20 47.62 34.42
C SER A 19 4.01 46.15 34.05
N LEU A 20 5.08 45.53 33.53
CA LEU A 20 5.13 44.13 33.07
C LEU A 20 4.63 43.08 34.08
N ASN A 21 4.41 43.48 35.33
CA ASN A 21 4.14 42.60 36.47
C ASN A 21 2.69 42.69 37.00
N SER A 22 1.83 43.53 36.41
CA SER A 22 0.40 43.53 36.74
C SER A 22 -0.34 42.54 35.84
N ARG A 23 -1.17 41.66 36.44
CA ARG A 23 -1.91 40.60 35.73
C ARG A 23 -3.25 40.32 36.39
N ILE A 24 -4.19 39.83 35.60
CA ILE A 24 -5.51 39.40 36.05
C ILE A 24 -5.61 37.89 35.78
N GLU A 25 -5.92 37.12 36.81
CA GLU A 25 -6.11 35.68 36.72
C GLU A 25 -7.56 35.32 37.04
N PHE A 26 -8.12 34.42 36.23
CA PHE A 26 -9.45 33.87 36.40
C PHE A 26 -9.33 32.38 36.66
N ASN A 27 -9.99 31.90 37.70
CA ASN A 27 -10.12 30.47 37.97
C ASN A 27 -11.60 30.12 38.14
N SER A 28 -12.12 29.20 37.33
CA SER A 28 -13.48 28.70 37.48
C SER A 28 -13.45 27.38 38.24
N SER A 29 -14.06 27.33 39.43
CA SER A 29 -14.20 26.09 40.19
C SER A 29 -15.58 25.47 39.93
N GLU A 30 -15.60 24.26 39.34
CA GLU A 30 -16.84 23.52 39.06
C GLU A 30 -17.62 23.15 40.33
N GLN A 31 -16.94 22.98 41.47
CA GLN A 31 -17.58 22.52 42.71
C GLN A 31 -18.41 23.61 43.41
N ASN A 32 -18.00 24.87 43.28
CA ASN A 32 -18.64 25.99 43.98
C ASN A 32 -19.51 26.85 43.06
N ASN A 33 -19.47 26.60 41.75
CA ASN A 33 -20.18 27.38 40.75
C ASN A 33 -19.89 28.90 40.89
N THR A 34 -18.62 29.22 41.17
CA THR A 34 -18.09 30.56 41.28
C THR A 34 -16.96 30.77 40.30
N LEU A 35 -16.87 31.98 39.75
CA LEU A 35 -15.70 32.49 39.06
C LEU A 35 -14.86 33.25 40.08
N ASP A 36 -13.68 32.72 40.40
CA ASP A 36 -12.73 33.38 41.27
C ASP A 36 -11.83 34.29 40.43
N LEU A 37 -11.74 35.56 40.84
CA LEU A 37 -10.96 36.61 40.23
C LEU A 37 -9.82 37.00 41.16
N ALA A 38 -8.59 37.01 40.65
CA ALA A 38 -7.42 37.55 41.34
C ALA A 38 -6.76 38.65 40.49
N VAL A 39 -6.59 39.84 41.07
CA VAL A 39 -5.97 41.00 40.43
C VAL A 39 -4.67 41.33 41.16
N PHE A 40 -3.56 41.30 40.43
CA PHE A 40 -2.23 41.61 40.96
C PHE A 40 -1.82 43.03 40.56
N VAL A 41 -1.60 43.91 41.54
CA VAL A 41 -1.23 45.31 41.33
C VAL A 41 0.10 45.62 42.03
N THR A 42 1.02 46.25 41.29
CA THR A 42 2.39 46.55 41.77
C THR A 42 2.70 48.04 41.94
N ASP A 43 1.74 48.94 41.71
CA ASP A 43 1.97 50.39 41.74
C ASP A 43 1.56 51.05 43.07
N GLN A 44 2.49 51.76 43.72
CA GLN A 44 2.37 52.33 45.06
C GLN A 44 1.23 53.33 45.22
N SER A 45 0.79 53.97 44.13
CA SER A 45 -0.30 54.93 44.12
C SER A 45 -1.66 54.34 44.54
N PHE A 46 -1.85 53.03 44.34
CA PHE A 46 -3.09 52.31 44.69
C PHE A 46 -3.15 51.85 46.14
N PHE A 47 -2.06 51.97 46.91
CA PHE A 47 -1.97 51.36 48.24
C PHE A 47 -2.53 52.22 49.38
N VAL A 48 -2.71 53.52 49.15
CA VAL A 48 -3.00 54.48 50.23
C VAL A 48 -4.50 54.56 50.55
N ASP A 49 -5.40 54.46 49.56
CA ASP A 49 -6.88 54.48 49.80
C ASP A 49 -7.72 53.79 48.68
N GLY A 50 -7.11 53.01 47.79
CA GLY A 50 -7.79 52.49 46.59
C GLY A 50 -8.71 51.28 46.86
N LYS A 51 -10.02 51.44 46.66
CA LYS A 51 -10.96 50.31 46.52
C LYS A 51 -11.06 49.88 45.06
N ILE A 52 -10.97 48.56 44.81
CA ILE A 52 -11.16 47.98 43.48
C ILE A 52 -12.52 47.29 43.44
N PHE A 53 -13.30 47.62 42.42
CA PHE A 53 -14.60 47.01 42.17
C PHE A 53 -14.58 46.27 40.83
N ALA A 54 -15.12 45.06 40.82
CA ALA A 54 -15.53 44.42 39.58
C ALA A 54 -16.97 44.81 39.28
N VAL A 55 -17.21 45.35 38.08
CA VAL A 55 -18.56 45.65 37.55
C VAL A 55 -18.76 44.81 36.31
N VAL A 56 -19.83 44.04 36.26
CA VAL A 56 -20.17 43.22 35.09
C VAL A 56 -21.30 43.90 34.33
N ASN A 57 -21.08 44.18 33.05
CA ASN A 57 -22.09 44.78 32.18
C ASN A 57 -22.56 43.75 31.15
N GLU A 58 -23.88 43.55 31.05
CA GLU A 58 -24.48 42.88 29.90
C GLU A 58 -24.57 43.88 28.74
N ILE A 59 -24.26 43.45 27.52
CA ILE A 59 -24.26 44.31 26.32
C ILE A 59 -25.68 44.79 25.94
N SER A 60 -26.73 44.22 26.52
CA SER A 60 -28.12 44.62 26.28
C SER A 60 -28.67 45.52 27.39
N ASP A 61 -28.51 46.84 27.24
CA ASP A 61 -29.31 48.00 27.72
C ASP A 61 -30.20 47.96 29.00
N LEU A 62 -30.03 47.00 29.90
CA LEU A 62 -30.68 46.95 31.21
C LEU A 62 -29.61 46.70 32.27
N SER A 63 -29.22 47.80 32.92
CA SER A 63 -28.17 47.90 33.94
C SER A 63 -28.40 46.98 35.14
N PHE A 64 -27.80 45.80 35.11
CA PHE A 64 -27.49 44.99 36.30
C PHE A 64 -26.01 45.16 36.62
N ASP A 65 -25.68 46.30 37.26
CA ASP A 65 -24.33 46.55 37.75
C ASP A 65 -24.13 45.78 39.07
N ILE A 66 -23.72 44.51 38.99
CA ILE A 66 -23.23 43.81 40.18
C ILE A 66 -21.87 44.42 40.53
N LYS A 67 -21.85 45.31 41.53
CA LYS A 67 -20.64 45.93 42.06
C LYS A 67 -20.07 45.04 43.16
N LEU A 68 -19.01 44.29 42.86
CA LEU A 68 -18.31 43.46 43.83
C LEU A 68 -17.04 44.17 44.30
N GLU A 69 -16.95 44.47 45.59
CA GLU A 69 -15.72 44.99 46.22
C GLU A 69 -14.72 43.84 46.40
N LEU A 70 -13.53 43.96 45.78
CA LEU A 70 -12.49 42.94 45.93
C LEU A 70 -11.76 43.11 47.25
N VAL A 71 -11.56 42.02 47.97
CA VAL A 71 -10.88 42.04 49.28
C VAL A 71 -9.37 42.05 49.06
N LYS A 72 -8.68 42.99 49.70
CA LYS A 72 -7.20 43.10 49.68
C LYS A 72 -6.59 42.02 50.56
N ILE A 73 -5.87 41.09 49.94
CA ILE A 73 -5.08 40.06 50.61
C ILE A 73 -3.62 40.50 50.57
N ILE A 74 -3.08 40.93 51.71
CA ILE A 74 -1.75 41.55 51.77
C ILE A 74 -0.66 40.49 51.60
N SER A 75 0.19 40.67 50.59
CA SER A 75 1.51 40.03 50.48
C SER A 75 2.55 40.93 51.17
N SER A 76 3.49 40.33 51.89
CA SER A 76 4.48 41.03 52.72
C SER A 76 5.44 41.88 51.88
N THR A 77 5.08 43.13 51.62
CA THR A 77 5.93 44.33 51.37
C THR A 77 5.05 45.43 50.77
N ASN A 78 5.31 46.70 51.11
CA ASN A 78 4.55 47.88 50.64
C ASN A 78 4.70 48.19 49.12
N ALA A 79 4.82 47.15 48.29
CA ALA A 79 5.05 47.22 46.85
C ALA A 79 4.11 46.32 46.03
N GLN A 80 3.39 45.37 46.64
CA GLN A 80 2.50 44.44 45.92
C GLN A 80 1.21 44.15 46.69
N ALA A 81 0.05 44.24 46.03
CA ALA A 81 -1.25 43.88 46.59
C ALA A 81 -1.96 42.90 45.66
N ILE A 82 -2.57 41.88 46.26
CA ILE A 82 -3.46 40.94 45.58
C ILE A 82 -4.87 41.25 46.03
N TYR A 83 -5.77 41.46 45.08
CA TYR A 83 -7.19 41.63 45.34
C TYR A 83 -7.93 40.39 44.84
N GLN A 84 -8.73 39.78 45.70
CA GLN A 84 -9.49 38.58 45.36
C GLN A 84 -10.98 38.80 45.56
N GLY A 85 -11.80 38.21 44.68
CA GLY A 85 -13.23 38.13 44.83
C GLY A 85 -13.81 36.96 44.05
N SER A 86 -14.98 36.49 44.46
CA SER A 86 -15.68 35.36 43.85
C SER A 86 -17.04 35.82 43.35
N LEU A 87 -17.37 35.48 42.11
CA LEU A 87 -18.63 35.84 41.44
C LEU A 87 -19.47 34.57 41.21
N PRO A 88 -20.75 34.51 41.63
CA PRO A 88 -21.58 33.31 41.49
C PRO A 88 -22.06 33.11 40.03
N LEU A 89 -21.64 32.01 39.37
CA LEU A 89 -21.92 31.72 37.95
C LEU A 89 -23.41 31.56 37.59
N ASN A 90 -24.29 31.37 38.58
CA ASN A 90 -25.74 31.19 38.41
C ASN A 90 -26.50 32.43 37.95
N GLU A 91 -25.98 33.63 38.22
CA GLU A 91 -26.67 34.89 37.90
C GLU A 91 -26.30 35.43 36.52
N PHE A 92 -25.42 34.73 35.78
CA PHE A 92 -24.90 35.21 34.51
C PHE A 92 -25.45 34.46 33.29
N LYS A 93 -26.02 35.18 32.31
CA LYS A 93 -26.25 34.65 30.95
C LYS A 93 -25.06 35.00 30.05
N LEU A 94 -23.95 34.28 30.23
CA LEU A 94 -22.63 34.51 29.61
C LEU A 94 -22.56 34.12 28.13
N LYS A 95 -23.50 34.61 27.31
CA LYS A 95 -23.27 34.58 25.86
C LYS A 95 -22.60 35.83 25.34
N ASP A 96 -22.59 36.97 26.06
CA ASP A 96 -22.00 38.23 25.58
C ASP A 96 -21.65 39.26 26.71
N ASN A 97 -21.17 38.82 27.89
CA ASN A 97 -20.94 39.76 29.03
C ASN A 97 -19.50 40.28 29.10
N LEU A 98 -19.35 41.58 29.38
CA LEU A 98 -18.07 42.27 29.58
C LEU A 98 -17.84 42.49 31.08
N ILE A 99 -16.70 42.05 31.61
CA ILE A 99 -16.28 42.35 32.98
C ILE A 99 -15.39 43.58 32.94
N VAL A 100 -15.82 44.68 33.56
CA VAL A 100 -15.08 45.94 33.66
C VAL A 100 -14.61 46.13 35.10
N LEU A 101 -13.30 46.13 35.31
CA LEU A 101 -12.70 46.45 36.60
C LEU A 101 -12.58 47.97 36.74
N LYS A 102 -13.09 48.55 37.82
CA LYS A 102 -13.02 49.98 38.11
C LYS A 102 -12.31 50.22 39.43
N THR A 103 -11.57 51.32 39.53
CA THR A 103 -10.99 51.80 40.79
C THR A 103 -11.59 53.14 41.18
N GLU A 104 -11.81 53.33 42.48
CA GLU A 104 -12.19 54.62 43.03
C GLU A 104 -10.96 55.26 43.67
N ILE A 105 -10.49 56.36 43.07
CA ILE A 105 -9.43 57.20 43.63
C ILE A 105 -10.04 58.59 43.81
N SER A 106 -10.06 59.09 45.04
CA SER A 106 -10.52 60.44 45.39
C SER A 106 -11.80 60.87 44.65
N SER A 107 -12.92 60.19 44.94
CA SER A 107 -14.29 60.51 44.44
C SER A 107 -14.60 60.38 42.94
N SER A 108 -13.68 59.83 42.12
CA SER A 108 -13.97 59.48 40.71
C SER A 108 -13.69 57.99 40.43
N SER A 109 -14.63 57.31 39.75
CA SER A 109 -14.48 55.90 39.34
C SER A 109 -13.91 55.81 37.92
N VAL A 110 -12.72 55.24 37.75
CA VAL A 110 -12.06 55.12 36.44
C VAL A 110 -11.97 53.64 36.05
N PRO A 111 -12.30 53.24 34.80
CA PRO A 111 -12.12 51.87 34.32
C PRO A 111 -10.63 51.55 34.18
N MET A 112 -10.23 50.41 34.76
CA MET A 112 -8.86 49.92 34.85
C MET A 112 -8.57 48.87 33.78
N ALA A 113 -9.48 47.91 33.60
CA ALA A 113 -9.33 46.83 32.62
C ALA A 113 -10.70 46.32 32.17
N ILE A 114 -10.75 45.86 30.92
CA ILE A 114 -11.93 45.24 30.31
C ILE A 114 -11.57 43.82 29.90
N VAL A 115 -12.41 42.86 30.29
CA VAL A 115 -12.24 41.44 30.00
C VAL A 115 -13.48 40.88 29.31
N SER A 116 -13.27 40.10 28.24
CA SER A 116 -14.33 39.38 27.52
C SER A 116 -14.04 37.87 27.46
N GLY A 117 -15.07 37.05 27.67
CA GLY A 117 -14.99 35.59 27.61
C GLY A 117 -16.36 34.93 27.39
N PHE A 118 -16.34 33.67 26.94
CA PHE A 118 -17.55 32.87 26.67
C PHE A 118 -17.43 31.49 27.35
N VAL A 119 -18.58 30.86 27.59
CA VAL A 119 -18.68 29.48 28.12
C VAL A 119 -19.13 28.54 26.99
N GLU A 120 -18.36 27.49 26.73
CA GLU A 120 -18.66 26.50 25.68
C GLU A 120 -19.22 25.22 26.30
N ASP A 121 -20.43 24.81 25.91
CA ASP A 121 -21.01 23.53 26.32
C ASP A 121 -20.40 22.42 25.44
N ILE A 122 -19.41 21.69 25.96
CA ILE A 122 -18.79 20.58 25.23
C ILE A 122 -19.78 19.39 25.21
N ASN A 123 -20.48 19.22 24.09
CA ASN A 123 -21.20 17.98 23.79
C ASN A 123 -20.18 16.88 23.44
N LEU A 124 -19.76 16.10 24.44
CA LEU A 124 -18.97 14.87 24.25
C LEU A 124 -19.84 13.81 23.56
N SER A 125 -19.82 13.76 22.23
CA SER A 125 -20.38 12.64 21.49
C SER A 125 -19.44 11.43 21.63
N VAL A 126 -19.81 10.47 22.48
CA VAL A 126 -19.09 9.19 22.59
C VAL A 126 -19.46 8.33 21.37
N THR A 127 -18.60 8.31 20.37
CA THR A 127 -18.69 7.39 19.24
C THR A 127 -17.72 6.24 19.45
N LEU A 128 -18.18 5.00 19.27
CA LEU A 128 -17.30 3.84 19.24
C LEU A 128 -16.36 3.96 18.03
N GLY A 129 -15.07 4.10 18.33
CA GLY A 129 -13.99 4.11 17.33
C GLY A 129 -13.29 2.76 17.27
N ARG A 130 -12.59 2.49 16.17
CA ARG A 130 -11.70 1.33 16.08
C ARG A 130 -10.52 1.52 17.02
N ALA A 131 -10.04 0.43 17.62
CA ALA A 131 -8.84 0.45 18.44
C ALA A 131 -7.64 0.99 17.63
N PRO A 132 -6.96 2.06 18.07
CA PRO A 132 -5.73 2.53 17.44
C PRO A 132 -4.59 1.54 17.72
N PHE A 133 -3.65 1.42 16.77
CA PHE A 133 -2.36 0.74 16.99
C PHE A 133 -1.25 1.78 16.85
N ASP A 134 -0.13 1.54 17.50
CA ASP A 134 1.02 2.42 17.42
C ASP A 134 1.60 2.41 16.01
N SER A 135 1.96 3.59 15.51
CA SER A 135 2.52 3.74 14.17
C SER A 135 3.95 3.24 14.14
N THR A 136 4.23 2.24 13.29
CA THR A 136 5.57 1.65 13.14
C THR A 136 6.28 2.20 11.89
N PRO A 137 7.62 2.25 11.88
CA PRO A 137 8.40 2.78 10.75
C PRO A 137 8.19 1.98 9.45
N ASP A 138 7.83 0.71 9.56
CA ASP A 138 7.58 -0.23 8.46
C ASP A 138 6.41 0.19 7.54
N ILE A 139 5.50 1.04 8.03
CA ILE A 139 4.35 1.52 7.26
C ILE A 139 4.79 2.21 5.97
N VAL A 140 5.91 2.93 6.00
CA VAL A 140 6.47 3.61 4.82
C VAL A 140 6.83 2.59 3.74
N PHE A 141 7.41 1.47 4.14
CA PHE A 141 7.81 0.40 3.25
C PHE A 141 6.62 -0.32 2.60
N TRP A 142 5.60 -0.66 3.39
CA TRP A 142 4.38 -1.29 2.85
C TRP A 142 3.62 -0.35 1.91
N ASN A 143 3.57 0.95 2.24
CA ASN A 143 2.99 1.96 1.36
C ASN A 143 3.77 2.13 0.05
N ALA A 144 5.08 1.89 0.04
CA ALA A 144 5.87 1.87 -1.20
C ALA A 144 5.48 0.66 -2.06
N ILE A 145 5.40 -0.54 -1.48
CA ILE A 145 5.04 -1.79 -2.20
C ILE A 145 3.62 -1.73 -2.76
N THR A 146 2.66 -1.19 -2.02
CA THR A 146 1.28 -1.09 -2.53
C THR A 146 1.19 -0.17 -3.75
N LYS A 147 2.09 0.81 -3.87
CA LYS A 147 2.19 1.73 -5.01
C LYS A 147 2.95 1.16 -6.21
N THR A 148 3.74 0.09 -6.06
CA THR A 148 4.58 -0.46 -7.13
C THR A 148 3.81 -1.33 -8.14
N SER A 149 2.48 -1.26 -8.17
CA SER A 149 1.68 -2.02 -9.14
C SER A 149 1.98 -1.58 -10.58
N LEU A 150 2.41 -2.51 -11.42
CA LEU A 150 2.60 -2.27 -12.85
C LEU A 150 1.24 -2.00 -13.52
N LYS A 151 1.04 -0.79 -14.04
CA LYS A 151 -0.11 -0.47 -14.87
C LYS A 151 0.24 -0.78 -16.32
N PHE A 152 -0.31 -1.86 -16.88
CA PHE A 152 -0.01 -2.27 -18.25
C PHE A 152 -0.22 -1.14 -19.27
N ASN A 153 -1.22 -0.27 -19.09
CA ASN A 153 -1.45 0.86 -19.99
C ASN A 153 -0.26 1.82 -20.05
N THR A 154 0.42 2.09 -18.92
CA THR A 154 1.62 2.95 -18.91
C THR A 154 2.81 2.30 -19.61
N TYR A 155 2.93 0.98 -19.48
CA TYR A 155 3.92 0.18 -20.19
C TYR A 155 3.63 0.16 -21.70
N LYS A 156 2.38 -0.09 -22.11
CA LYS A 156 1.95 -0.05 -23.51
C LYS A 156 2.23 1.31 -24.14
N THR A 157 1.86 2.41 -23.48
CA THR A 157 2.15 3.76 -23.99
C THR A 157 3.64 4.00 -24.16
N PHE A 158 4.46 3.49 -23.23
CA PHE A 158 5.92 3.59 -23.34
C PHE A 158 6.45 2.82 -24.56
N ILE A 159 6.03 1.57 -24.77
CA ILE A 159 6.46 0.79 -25.94
C ILE A 159 5.96 1.40 -27.25
N ASP A 160 4.72 1.88 -27.30
CA ASP A 160 4.16 2.58 -28.47
C ASP A 160 5.00 3.83 -28.79
N THR A 161 5.44 4.60 -27.79
CA THR A 161 6.34 5.76 -28.01
C THR A 161 7.71 5.34 -28.55
N VAL A 162 8.26 4.22 -28.09
CA VAL A 162 9.56 3.71 -28.57
C VAL A 162 9.47 3.26 -30.03
N LEU A 163 8.37 2.61 -30.42
CA LEU A 163 8.19 2.08 -31.77
C LEU A 163 7.83 3.19 -32.78
N CYS A 164 6.90 4.07 -32.42
CA CYS A 164 6.31 5.06 -33.34
C CYS A 164 6.96 6.45 -33.26
N GLY A 165 7.77 6.75 -32.25
CA GLY A 165 8.37 8.08 -32.06
C GLY A 165 9.54 8.36 -33.00
N PRO A 166 9.59 9.54 -33.67
CA PRO A 166 10.77 9.99 -34.41
C PRO A 166 11.88 10.50 -33.47
N GLU A 167 11.53 11.02 -32.29
CA GLU A 167 12.46 11.43 -31.23
C GLU A 167 11.80 11.23 -29.86
N PHE A 168 12.55 10.69 -28.90
CA PHE A 168 12.11 10.36 -27.54
C PHE A 168 11.94 11.63 -26.66
N THR A 169 11.03 12.53 -27.03
CA THR A 169 10.82 13.79 -26.30
C THR A 169 9.61 13.65 -25.36
N ASN A 170 9.84 13.78 -24.05
CA ASN A 170 8.74 13.93 -23.09
C ASN A 170 8.02 15.28 -23.34
N THR A 171 6.74 15.34 -22.97
CA THR A 171 5.92 16.55 -22.83
C THR A 171 6.54 17.65 -21.93
N THR A 172 7.64 17.36 -21.23
CA THR A 172 8.38 18.28 -20.35
C THR A 172 9.77 18.66 -20.87
N GLY A 173 10.15 18.27 -22.10
CA GLY A 173 11.44 18.63 -22.70
C GLY A 173 12.68 18.01 -22.03
N LYS A 174 12.52 17.19 -20.99
CA LYS A 174 13.61 16.35 -20.46
C LYS A 174 13.71 15.08 -21.29
N LEU A 175 14.82 14.97 -22.03
CA LEU A 175 15.30 13.69 -22.58
C LEU A 175 15.23 12.65 -21.46
N LEU A 176 14.37 11.65 -21.62
CA LEU A 176 14.60 10.38 -20.94
C LEU A 176 16.03 9.98 -21.33
N THR A 177 16.88 9.68 -20.35
CA THR A 177 18.18 9.03 -20.54
C THR A 177 18.08 8.07 -21.73
N SER A 178 18.78 8.42 -22.81
CA SER A 178 18.48 8.00 -24.18
C SER A 178 18.39 6.49 -24.33
N PHE A 179 17.19 5.95 -24.55
CA PHE A 179 17.04 4.60 -25.03
C PHE A 179 17.70 4.52 -26.42
N ASP A 180 18.80 3.77 -26.55
CA ASP A 180 19.50 3.62 -27.82
C ASP A 180 18.75 2.64 -28.72
N ARG A 181 17.98 3.20 -29.65
CA ARG A 181 17.17 2.44 -30.61
C ARG A 181 18.03 1.66 -31.60
N GLU A 182 19.20 2.16 -31.98
CA GLU A 182 20.05 1.50 -32.98
C GLU A 182 20.79 0.30 -32.37
N ALA A 183 21.28 0.44 -31.14
CA ALA A 183 21.79 -0.70 -30.38
C ALA A 183 20.70 -1.76 -30.14
N ALA A 184 19.44 -1.35 -29.95
CA ALA A 184 18.32 -2.27 -29.75
C ALA A 184 18.05 -3.15 -30.99
N LYS A 185 18.03 -2.55 -32.19
CA LYS A 185 17.73 -3.26 -33.45
C LYS A 185 18.70 -4.41 -33.72
N THR A 186 19.98 -4.18 -33.48
CA THR A 186 21.09 -5.07 -33.87
C THR A 186 21.45 -6.13 -32.82
N ARG A 187 20.74 -6.18 -31.69
CA ARG A 187 21.09 -7.04 -30.56
C ARG A 187 20.83 -8.53 -30.82
N SER A 188 19.91 -8.87 -31.72
CA SER A 188 19.71 -10.25 -32.15
C SER A 188 20.19 -10.45 -33.61
N PRO A 189 20.74 -11.63 -33.94
CA PRO A 189 21.31 -11.89 -35.27
C PRO A 189 20.23 -12.20 -36.32
N PHE A 190 18.94 -12.15 -35.99
CA PHE A 190 17.87 -12.61 -36.86
C PHE A 190 17.43 -11.54 -37.86
N ILE A 191 17.29 -11.94 -39.13
CA ILE A 191 16.84 -11.07 -40.22
C ILE A 191 15.38 -10.67 -39.99
N GLN A 192 15.05 -9.39 -40.18
CA GLN A 192 13.68 -8.85 -40.06
C GLN A 192 13.02 -9.07 -38.68
N SER A 193 13.85 -9.10 -37.62
CA SER A 193 13.41 -9.21 -36.22
C SER A 193 13.55 -7.89 -35.45
N GLU A 194 13.83 -6.78 -36.15
CA GLU A 194 14.21 -5.49 -35.56
C GLU A 194 13.15 -4.94 -34.59
N GLU A 195 11.87 -5.00 -34.98
CA GLU A 195 10.75 -4.51 -34.17
C GLU A 195 10.59 -5.33 -32.89
N TYR A 196 10.74 -6.65 -33.00
CA TYR A 196 10.72 -7.52 -31.83
C TYR A 196 11.90 -7.24 -30.89
N ASN A 197 13.11 -7.05 -31.44
CA ASN A 197 14.29 -6.71 -30.64
C ASN A 197 14.12 -5.37 -29.91
N ILE A 198 13.54 -4.36 -30.58
CA ILE A 198 13.23 -3.06 -29.97
C ILE A 198 12.27 -3.26 -28.79
N ILE A 199 11.18 -4.02 -28.96
CA ILE A 199 10.23 -4.31 -27.88
C ILE A 199 10.92 -5.05 -26.73
N LYS A 200 11.71 -6.07 -27.04
CA LYS A 200 12.44 -6.89 -26.07
C LYS A 200 13.45 -6.07 -25.27
N PHE A 201 14.10 -5.07 -25.87
CA PHE A 201 15.03 -4.22 -25.14
C PHE A 201 14.34 -3.06 -24.40
N ALA A 202 13.31 -2.47 -25.01
CA ALA A 202 12.52 -1.42 -24.39
C ALA A 202 11.83 -1.92 -23.12
N THR A 203 11.33 -3.15 -23.13
CA THR A 203 10.80 -3.83 -21.94
C THR A 203 11.82 -3.97 -20.82
N GLU A 204 13.05 -4.42 -21.13
CA GLU A 204 14.14 -4.52 -20.16
C GLU A 204 14.44 -3.15 -19.54
N PHE A 205 14.56 -2.11 -20.37
CA PHE A 205 14.78 -0.73 -19.91
C PHE A 205 13.62 -0.20 -19.05
N TYR A 206 12.38 -0.45 -19.45
CA TYR A 206 11.20 -0.10 -18.67
C TYR A 206 11.24 -0.77 -17.30
N MET A 207 11.56 -2.08 -17.26
CA MET A 207 11.60 -2.82 -16.02
C MET A 207 12.67 -2.25 -15.07
N LEU A 208 13.86 -1.91 -15.58
CA LEU A 208 14.95 -1.36 -14.78
C LEU A 208 14.57 -0.04 -14.11
N LYS A 209 13.73 0.76 -14.78
CA LYS A 209 13.29 2.06 -14.28
C LYS A 209 12.15 1.98 -13.27
N TYR A 210 11.20 1.06 -13.45
CA TYR A 210 9.94 1.06 -12.70
C TYR A 210 9.84 -0.02 -11.61
N PHE A 211 10.67 -1.07 -11.65
CA PHE A 211 10.65 -2.14 -10.63
C PHE A 211 11.63 -1.91 -9.47
N GLY A 212 12.44 -0.85 -9.53
CA GLY A 212 13.27 -0.42 -8.41
C GLY A 212 12.46 0.42 -7.41
N ILE A 213 12.87 0.43 -6.15
CA ILE A 213 12.25 1.30 -5.15
C ILE A 213 12.81 2.72 -5.30
N PRO A 214 11.98 3.76 -5.46
CA PRO A 214 12.49 5.13 -5.52
C PRO A 214 13.06 5.53 -4.15
N ASP A 215 14.36 5.82 -4.09
CA ASP A 215 15.10 6.17 -2.86
C ASP A 215 14.40 7.25 -2.01
N GLY A 216 13.75 8.22 -2.66
CA GLY A 216 13.02 9.30 -1.99
C GLY A 216 11.81 8.84 -1.17
N GLN A 217 11.25 7.65 -1.42
CA GLN A 217 10.10 7.14 -0.68
C GLN A 217 10.48 6.32 0.56
N LEU A 218 11.71 5.81 0.64
CA LEU A 218 12.15 4.92 1.71
C LEU A 218 13.13 5.54 2.72
N GLN A 219 13.42 6.84 2.63
CA GLN A 219 14.48 7.49 3.42
C GLN A 219 14.40 7.25 4.95
N GLY A 220 13.20 7.01 5.50
CA GLY A 220 13.01 6.69 6.92
C GLY A 220 13.10 5.21 7.31
N TYR A 221 13.13 4.28 6.34
CA TYR A 221 13.16 2.83 6.57
C TYR A 221 14.51 2.18 6.19
N LEU A 222 15.29 2.82 5.32
CA LEU A 222 16.58 2.29 4.89
C LEU A 222 17.64 2.44 5.98
N ILE A 223 18.39 1.37 6.23
CA ILE A 223 19.58 1.37 7.07
C ILE A 223 20.79 1.31 6.13
N ASN A 224 21.69 2.29 6.20
CA ASN A 224 22.86 2.39 5.31
C ASN A 224 22.52 2.37 3.79
N GLY A 225 21.33 2.85 3.42
CA GLY A 225 20.84 2.82 2.04
C GLY A 225 20.43 1.42 1.55
N LYS A 226 20.25 0.46 2.45
CA LYS A 226 19.74 -0.89 2.17
C LYS A 226 18.45 -1.16 2.95
N LEU A 227 17.68 -2.14 2.49
CA LEU A 227 16.56 -2.66 3.29
C LEU A 227 17.10 -3.36 4.55
N PRO A 228 16.43 -3.21 5.72
CA PRO A 228 16.88 -3.80 6.98
C PRO A 228 17.15 -5.30 6.90
N TYR A 229 16.28 -6.06 6.20
CA TYR A 229 16.48 -7.48 6.00
C TYR A 229 17.77 -7.79 5.21
N PHE A 230 18.08 -7.04 4.15
CA PHE A 230 19.31 -7.24 3.39
C PHE A 230 20.57 -6.80 4.14
N ASP A 231 20.45 -5.90 5.11
CA ASP A 231 21.55 -5.58 5.99
C ASP A 231 21.92 -6.78 6.87
N LEU A 232 20.94 -7.46 7.46
CA LEU A 232 21.16 -8.71 8.20
C LEU A 232 21.77 -9.82 7.33
N VAL A 233 21.26 -9.95 6.10
CA VAL A 233 21.82 -10.92 5.14
C VAL A 233 23.25 -10.56 4.78
N THR A 234 23.56 -9.27 4.57
CA THR A 234 24.94 -8.82 4.30
C THR A 234 25.85 -9.18 5.47
N GLN A 235 25.43 -8.88 6.71
CA GLN A 235 26.19 -9.20 7.93
C GLN A 235 26.48 -10.71 8.04
N ALA A 236 25.51 -11.56 7.68
CA ALA A 236 25.70 -13.01 7.66
C ALA A 236 26.73 -13.49 6.61
N PHE A 237 27.00 -12.69 5.58
CA PHE A 237 27.96 -13.01 4.51
C PHE A 237 29.29 -12.26 4.65
N GLU A 238 29.49 -11.40 5.65
CA GLU A 238 30.71 -10.59 5.82
C GLU A 238 32.00 -11.43 5.81
N ASP A 239 31.96 -12.65 6.35
CA ASP A 239 33.11 -13.57 6.38
C ASP A 239 33.50 -14.14 5.00
N THR A 240 32.63 -14.01 4.00
CA THR A 240 32.79 -14.64 2.67
C THR A 240 33.05 -13.65 1.53
N VAL A 241 32.90 -12.34 1.79
CA VAL A 241 32.99 -11.32 0.76
C VAL A 241 34.43 -10.83 0.63
N ASP A 242 35.12 -11.32 -0.40
CA ASP A 242 36.42 -10.79 -0.85
C ASP A 242 36.30 -9.29 -1.17
N THR A 243 37.27 -8.46 -0.79
CA THR A 243 37.21 -6.98 -0.89
C THR A 243 37.49 -6.43 -2.30
N GLY A 244 37.62 -7.30 -3.31
CA GLY A 244 37.86 -6.93 -4.70
C GLY A 244 36.62 -6.39 -5.45
N ASP A 245 36.79 -6.06 -6.73
CA ASP A 245 35.73 -5.53 -7.62
C ASP A 245 34.46 -6.40 -7.68
N CYS A 246 34.56 -7.70 -7.39
CA CYS A 246 33.43 -8.61 -7.34
C CYS A 246 32.47 -8.30 -6.16
N ALA A 247 33.01 -7.81 -5.04
CA ALA A 247 32.22 -7.34 -3.89
C ALA A 247 31.33 -6.15 -4.26
N ILE A 248 31.86 -5.26 -5.10
CA ILE A 248 31.18 -4.04 -5.53
C ILE A 248 29.92 -4.39 -6.34
N ARG A 249 29.98 -5.42 -7.19
CA ARG A 249 28.83 -5.86 -7.99
C ARG A 249 27.69 -6.42 -7.14
N GLU A 250 28.01 -7.26 -6.16
CA GLU A 250 26.99 -7.83 -5.27
C GLU A 250 26.42 -6.80 -4.30
N THR A 251 27.25 -5.89 -3.78
CA THR A 251 26.76 -4.79 -2.94
C THR A 251 25.83 -3.84 -3.70
N HIS A 252 26.04 -3.61 -5.01
CA HIS A 252 25.11 -2.86 -5.84
C HIS A 252 23.75 -3.57 -6.01
N ARG A 253 23.74 -4.89 -6.19
CA ARG A 253 22.50 -5.69 -6.29
C ARG A 253 21.69 -5.65 -5.00
N LEU A 254 22.36 -5.74 -3.86
CA LEU A 254 21.72 -5.70 -2.53
C LEU A 254 21.16 -4.31 -2.16
N LYS A 255 21.76 -3.24 -2.68
CA LYS A 255 21.27 -1.86 -2.47
C LYS A 255 19.98 -1.59 -3.23
N ASN A 256 19.86 -2.11 -4.46
CA ASN A 256 18.73 -1.84 -5.35
C ASN A 256 17.98 -3.13 -5.70
N PRO A 257 17.21 -3.71 -4.77
CA PRO A 257 16.44 -4.91 -5.05
C PRO A 257 15.30 -4.61 -6.03
N PHE A 258 15.07 -5.53 -6.96
CA PHE A 258 13.90 -5.49 -7.83
C PHE A 258 12.67 -6.02 -7.10
N LEU A 259 11.57 -5.29 -7.20
CA LEU A 259 10.28 -5.69 -6.64
C LEU A 259 9.51 -6.59 -7.62
N VAL A 260 9.99 -7.82 -7.81
CA VAL A 260 9.35 -8.83 -8.68
C VAL A 260 9.26 -10.16 -7.95
N GLU A 261 8.09 -10.79 -7.95
CA GLU A 261 7.90 -12.17 -7.49
C GLU A 261 7.49 -13.09 -8.63
N LEU A 262 7.94 -14.34 -8.55
CA LEU A 262 7.64 -15.38 -9.54
C LEU A 262 6.19 -15.88 -9.46
N ILE A 263 5.51 -15.69 -8.32
CA ILE A 263 4.10 -16.08 -8.13
C ILE A 263 3.19 -15.43 -9.17
N TRP A 264 3.52 -14.21 -9.60
CA TRP A 264 2.77 -13.52 -10.63
C TRP A 264 2.81 -14.29 -11.95
N SER A 265 4.00 -14.74 -12.34
CA SER A 265 4.22 -15.51 -13.56
C SER A 265 3.48 -16.85 -13.51
N TYR A 266 3.47 -17.51 -12.35
CA TYR A 266 2.69 -18.73 -12.15
C TYR A 266 1.20 -18.53 -12.44
N TRP A 267 0.59 -17.49 -11.87
CA TRP A 267 -0.83 -17.20 -12.09
C TRP A 267 -1.13 -16.81 -13.54
N MET A 268 -0.21 -16.11 -14.21
CA MET A 268 -0.33 -15.79 -15.63
C MET A 268 -0.20 -17.02 -16.54
N GLU A 269 0.62 -18.00 -16.19
CA GLU A 269 0.64 -19.29 -16.89
C GLU A 269 -0.66 -20.06 -16.69
N GLN A 270 -1.20 -20.07 -15.46
CA GLN A 270 -2.52 -20.67 -15.17
C GLN A 270 -3.66 -19.94 -15.89
N ALA A 271 -3.50 -18.64 -16.16
CA ALA A 271 -4.42 -17.85 -16.98
C ALA A 271 -4.37 -18.21 -18.48
N MET A 272 -3.44 -19.08 -18.89
CA MET A 272 -3.18 -19.48 -20.28
C MET A 272 -2.61 -18.38 -21.18
N LEU A 273 -1.91 -17.39 -20.60
CA LEU A 273 -1.28 -16.29 -21.36
C LEU A 273 -0.27 -16.82 -22.38
N VAL A 274 0.69 -17.63 -21.91
CA VAL A 274 1.78 -18.17 -22.73
C VAL A 274 1.22 -19.13 -23.79
N GLN A 275 0.26 -19.96 -23.41
CA GLN A 275 -0.41 -20.94 -24.27
C GLN A 275 -1.21 -20.24 -25.38
N THR A 276 -1.86 -19.12 -25.06
CA THR A 276 -2.58 -18.30 -26.04
C THR A 276 -1.63 -17.81 -27.13
N LEU A 277 -0.51 -17.19 -26.75
CA LEU A 277 0.42 -16.68 -27.76
C LEU A 277 1.09 -17.82 -28.52
N ASN A 278 1.45 -18.92 -27.87
CA ASN A 278 2.03 -20.08 -28.55
C ASN A 278 1.06 -20.67 -29.60
N ALA A 279 -0.22 -20.80 -29.29
CA ALA A 279 -1.21 -21.28 -30.26
C ALA A 279 -1.40 -20.32 -31.44
N VAL A 280 -1.36 -19.00 -31.20
CA VAL A 280 -1.34 -18.00 -32.27
C VAL A 280 -0.08 -18.12 -33.12
N SER A 281 1.10 -18.27 -32.50
CA SER A 281 2.37 -18.43 -33.20
C SER A 281 2.37 -19.69 -34.07
N LEU A 282 1.86 -20.81 -33.58
CA LEU A 282 1.76 -22.05 -34.36
C LEU A 282 0.79 -21.90 -35.55
N ARG A 283 -0.33 -21.20 -35.37
CA ARG A 283 -1.25 -20.85 -36.46
C ARG A 283 -0.57 -19.93 -37.48
N PHE A 284 0.20 -18.94 -37.03
CA PHE A 284 0.92 -18.01 -37.89
C PHE A 284 2.00 -18.70 -38.73
N GLN A 285 2.65 -19.74 -38.20
CA GLN A 285 3.57 -20.62 -38.94
C GLN A 285 2.86 -21.57 -39.92
N ASN A 286 1.52 -21.55 -39.97
CA ASN A 286 0.69 -22.44 -40.78
C ASN A 286 0.95 -23.94 -40.49
N LEU A 287 1.21 -24.29 -39.22
CA LEU A 287 1.34 -25.68 -38.80
C LEU A 287 -0.05 -26.34 -38.74
N TYR A 288 -0.12 -27.60 -39.20
CA TYR A 288 -1.37 -28.36 -39.29
C TYR A 288 -1.35 -29.58 -38.35
N HIS A 289 -2.52 -30.16 -38.07
CA HIS A 289 -2.73 -31.38 -37.24
C HIS A 289 -2.45 -31.30 -35.73
N LEU A 290 -2.26 -30.12 -35.13
CA LEU A 290 -2.17 -30.02 -33.67
C LEU A 290 -3.55 -29.78 -33.04
N PRO A 291 -3.92 -30.48 -31.95
CA PRO A 291 -5.27 -30.38 -31.36
C PRO A 291 -5.62 -28.96 -30.92
N TYR A 292 -4.63 -28.18 -30.48
CA TYR A 292 -4.78 -26.78 -30.07
C TYR A 292 -4.91 -25.80 -31.25
N ILE A 293 -4.58 -26.22 -32.47
CA ILE A 293 -4.68 -25.38 -33.67
C ILE A 293 -6.05 -25.54 -34.32
N LYS A 294 -6.66 -26.73 -34.23
CA LYS A 294 -7.95 -27.04 -34.87
C LYS A 294 -9.01 -25.94 -34.74
N PRO A 295 -9.24 -25.35 -33.54
CA PRO A 295 -10.23 -24.28 -33.40
C PRO A 295 -9.87 -22.97 -34.13
N LEU A 296 -8.57 -22.71 -34.32
CA LEU A 296 -8.05 -21.54 -35.02
C LEU A 296 -7.97 -21.75 -36.54
N GLU A 297 -8.24 -22.96 -37.06
CA GLU A 297 -8.10 -23.27 -38.49
C GLU A 297 -8.99 -22.41 -39.39
N ARG A 298 -10.14 -21.98 -38.86
CA ARG A 298 -11.11 -21.11 -39.52
C ARG A 298 -10.69 -19.63 -39.58
N LEU A 299 -9.75 -19.18 -38.75
CA LEU A 299 -9.45 -17.75 -38.61
C LEU A 299 -8.39 -17.32 -39.62
N ASP A 300 -8.73 -16.38 -40.50
CA ASP A 300 -7.79 -15.85 -41.49
C ASP A 300 -6.61 -15.12 -40.84
N ILE A 301 -5.42 -15.30 -41.39
CA ILE A 301 -4.17 -14.72 -40.85
C ILE A 301 -3.97 -13.27 -41.33
N ASP A 302 -4.73 -12.82 -42.33
CA ASP A 302 -4.59 -11.49 -42.94
C ASP A 302 -4.58 -10.32 -41.94
N PRO A 303 -5.40 -10.29 -40.87
CA PRO A 303 -5.34 -9.22 -39.87
C PRO A 303 -3.99 -9.11 -39.15
N LEU A 304 -3.20 -10.19 -39.08
CA LEU A 304 -1.90 -10.23 -38.40
C LEU A 304 -0.75 -9.69 -39.26
N ARG A 305 -1.00 -9.30 -40.51
CA ARG A 305 0.03 -8.80 -41.44
C ARG A 305 0.86 -7.64 -40.86
N PRO A 306 0.29 -6.63 -40.17
CA PRO A 306 1.09 -5.55 -39.57
C PRO A 306 1.98 -6.02 -38.42
N LEU A 307 1.68 -7.17 -37.80
CA LEU A 307 2.46 -7.75 -36.71
C LEU A 307 3.47 -8.81 -37.18
N SER A 308 3.65 -8.98 -38.49
CA SER A 308 4.43 -10.08 -39.07
C SER A 308 5.88 -10.11 -38.56
N HIS A 309 6.57 -8.97 -38.57
CA HIS A 309 7.96 -8.87 -38.11
C HIS A 309 8.11 -9.12 -36.60
N ILE A 310 7.13 -8.67 -35.82
CA ILE A 310 7.11 -8.90 -34.37
C ILE A 310 6.88 -10.39 -34.06
N LEU A 311 5.92 -11.02 -34.74
CA LEU A 311 5.58 -12.43 -34.55
C LEU A 311 6.70 -13.35 -35.04
N TRP A 312 7.30 -13.07 -36.21
CA TRP A 312 8.45 -13.82 -36.70
C TRP A 312 9.67 -13.67 -35.80
N GLY A 313 9.95 -12.46 -35.31
CA GLY A 313 11.01 -12.25 -34.32
C GLY A 313 10.77 -13.06 -33.04
N TYR A 314 9.53 -13.05 -32.50
CA TYR A 314 9.16 -13.86 -31.34
C TYR A 314 9.30 -15.37 -31.56
N ILE A 315 8.93 -15.85 -32.76
CA ILE A 315 9.06 -17.25 -33.16
C ILE A 315 10.54 -17.65 -33.29
N GLN A 316 11.34 -16.86 -33.99
CA GLN A 316 12.77 -17.13 -34.20
C GLN A 316 13.55 -17.13 -32.88
N ASP A 317 13.16 -16.27 -31.94
CA ASP A 317 13.79 -16.14 -30.63
C ASP A 317 13.38 -17.25 -29.64
N GLU A 318 12.63 -18.27 -30.05
CA GLU A 318 12.21 -19.40 -29.19
C GLU A 318 13.36 -20.05 -28.42
N GLN A 319 14.55 -20.15 -29.01
CA GLN A 319 15.71 -20.78 -28.39
C GLN A 319 16.31 -19.95 -27.24
N HIS A 320 16.17 -18.62 -27.29
CA HIS A 320 16.69 -17.72 -26.24
C HIS A 320 15.61 -17.33 -25.22
N ARG A 321 14.36 -17.75 -25.44
CA ARG A 321 13.29 -17.59 -24.46
C ARG A 321 13.42 -18.61 -23.34
N LEU A 322 12.93 -18.24 -22.17
CA LEU A 322 12.89 -19.08 -20.99
C LEU A 322 12.01 -20.30 -21.30
N SER A 323 12.60 -21.48 -21.21
CA SER A 323 11.86 -22.71 -21.49
C SER A 323 10.79 -22.97 -20.43
N LEU A 324 9.67 -23.59 -20.84
CA LEU A 324 8.62 -24.05 -19.92
C LEU A 324 9.21 -24.97 -18.84
N LYS A 325 10.11 -25.89 -19.24
CA LYS A 325 10.81 -26.78 -18.32
C LYS A 325 11.47 -25.96 -17.20
N ARG A 326 12.27 -24.94 -17.56
CA ARG A 326 12.97 -24.15 -16.55
C ARG A 326 12.03 -23.40 -15.61
N ARG A 327 10.93 -22.83 -16.11
CA ARG A 327 9.92 -22.16 -15.26
C ARG A 327 9.26 -23.11 -14.27
N VAL A 328 8.87 -24.30 -14.73
CA VAL A 328 8.20 -25.30 -13.88
C VAL A 328 9.10 -25.72 -12.71
N TYR A 329 10.39 -25.98 -12.97
CA TYR A 329 11.35 -26.29 -11.90
C TYR A 329 11.47 -25.15 -10.88
N GLU A 330 11.45 -23.90 -11.34
CA GLU A 330 11.58 -22.75 -10.44
C GLU A 330 10.30 -22.52 -9.60
N TYR A 331 9.11 -22.73 -10.17
CA TYR A 331 7.86 -22.65 -9.40
C TYR A 331 7.82 -23.68 -8.27
N ASP A 332 8.32 -24.89 -8.51
CA ASP A 332 8.43 -25.94 -7.49
C ASP A 332 9.54 -25.65 -6.47
N HIS A 333 10.66 -25.09 -6.92
CA HIS A 333 11.78 -24.72 -6.05
C HIS A 333 11.47 -23.56 -5.10
N GLU A 334 10.82 -22.49 -5.60
CA GLU A 334 10.52 -21.31 -4.79
C GLU A 334 9.28 -21.50 -3.91
N TYR A 335 8.22 -22.13 -4.44
CA TYR A 335 6.91 -22.20 -3.78
C TYR A 335 6.32 -23.61 -3.68
N GLY A 336 6.91 -24.61 -4.36
CA GLY A 336 6.33 -25.95 -4.41
C GLY A 336 5.10 -26.05 -5.30
N LEU A 337 4.92 -25.08 -6.20
CA LEU A 337 3.74 -24.99 -7.03
C LEU A 337 3.97 -25.73 -8.34
N ASN A 338 3.15 -26.75 -8.57
CA ASN A 338 3.22 -27.54 -9.78
C ASN A 338 2.21 -27.08 -10.82
N LEU A 339 2.61 -27.13 -12.10
CA LEU A 339 1.72 -26.96 -13.24
C LEU A 339 1.22 -28.32 -13.72
N ILE A 340 0.01 -28.36 -14.30
CA ILE A 340 -0.57 -29.60 -14.87
C ILE A 340 -0.96 -29.33 -16.32
N GLY A 341 -0.50 -30.19 -17.24
CA GLY A 341 -0.76 -30.04 -18.66
C GLY A 341 0.07 -31.02 -19.50
N LYS A 342 -0.32 -31.20 -20.76
CA LYS A 342 0.33 -32.15 -21.68
C LYS A 342 1.75 -31.71 -22.09
N ALA A 343 1.99 -30.41 -22.16
CA ALA A 343 3.29 -29.85 -22.57
C ALA A 343 4.33 -29.85 -21.43
N ILE A 344 3.93 -30.24 -20.22
CA ILE A 344 4.80 -30.19 -19.05
C ILE A 344 5.68 -31.44 -19.07
N PRO A 345 7.01 -31.27 -19.00
CA PRO A 345 7.90 -32.42 -18.95
C PRO A 345 7.71 -33.18 -17.64
N HIS A 346 7.94 -34.49 -17.65
CA HIS A 346 8.10 -35.24 -16.42
C HIS A 346 9.43 -34.83 -15.79
N PHE A 347 9.41 -34.40 -14.53
CA PHE A 347 10.61 -34.03 -13.80
C PHE A 347 10.54 -34.47 -12.34
N THR A 348 11.70 -34.74 -11.78
CA THR A 348 11.91 -35.05 -10.37
C THR A 348 12.92 -34.04 -9.83
N PRO A 349 12.47 -33.02 -9.10
CA PRO A 349 13.36 -32.04 -8.51
C PRO A 349 14.13 -32.68 -7.34
N VAL A 350 15.35 -32.18 -7.08
CA VAL A 350 16.16 -32.62 -5.93
C VAL A 350 15.62 -32.02 -4.64
N GLU A 351 15.15 -30.78 -4.73
CA GLU A 351 14.58 -30.01 -3.63
C GLU A 351 13.24 -29.44 -4.10
N SER A 352 12.21 -29.57 -3.26
CA SER A 352 10.85 -29.06 -3.52
C SER A 352 10.29 -28.49 -2.21
N ARG A 353 9.48 -27.43 -2.30
CA ARG A 353 8.87 -26.79 -1.13
C ARG A 353 7.51 -27.39 -0.84
N VAL A 354 7.36 -28.08 0.28
CA VAL A 354 6.07 -28.76 0.57
C VAL A 354 5.14 -27.88 1.41
N LYS A 355 5.69 -26.99 2.24
CA LYS A 355 4.93 -26.28 3.29
C LYS A 355 4.49 -24.86 2.94
N PHE A 356 4.99 -24.29 1.84
CA PHE A 356 4.73 -22.89 1.51
C PHE A 356 3.23 -22.58 1.42
N LEU A 357 2.47 -23.42 0.70
CA LEU A 357 1.04 -23.21 0.49
C LEU A 357 0.22 -23.32 1.78
N GLU A 358 0.60 -24.24 2.67
CA GLU A 358 -0.01 -24.39 4.00
C GLU A 358 0.15 -23.10 4.82
N VAL A 359 1.41 -22.67 5.00
CA VAL A 359 1.74 -21.48 5.80
C VAL A 359 1.14 -20.21 5.20
N PHE A 360 1.15 -20.08 3.86
CA PHE A 360 0.57 -18.93 3.18
C PHE A 360 -0.97 -18.88 3.32
N HIS A 361 -1.66 -20.01 3.20
CA HIS A 361 -3.11 -20.04 3.41
C HIS A 361 -3.50 -19.82 4.87
N ASP A 362 -2.69 -20.30 5.82
CA ASP A 362 -2.89 -20.07 7.24
C ASP A 362 -2.68 -18.59 7.60
N LEU A 363 -1.68 -17.92 6.99
CA LEU A 363 -1.52 -16.46 7.06
C LEU A 363 -2.77 -15.73 6.56
N LEU A 364 -3.27 -16.07 5.36
CA LEU A 364 -4.48 -15.42 4.82
C LEU A 364 -5.70 -15.64 5.72
N THR A 365 -5.84 -16.84 6.30
CA THR A 365 -6.94 -17.17 7.21
C THR A 365 -6.83 -16.35 8.50
N SER A 366 -5.65 -16.29 9.12
CA SER A 366 -5.43 -15.50 10.33
C SER A 366 -5.64 -13.99 10.11
N ALA A 367 -5.27 -13.47 8.94
CA ALA A 367 -5.59 -12.10 8.57
C ALA A 367 -7.09 -11.84 8.47
N VAL A 368 -7.87 -12.78 7.92
CA VAL A 368 -9.35 -12.67 7.89
C VAL A 368 -9.94 -12.66 9.29
N LEU A 369 -9.46 -13.52 10.18
CA LEU A 369 -9.90 -13.53 11.59
C LEU A 369 -9.60 -12.19 12.26
N PHE A 370 -8.38 -11.67 12.07
CA PHE A 370 -8.01 -10.35 12.54
C PHE A 370 -8.91 -9.25 11.98
N PHE A 371 -9.29 -9.30 10.69
CA PHE A 371 -10.21 -8.32 10.11
C PHE A 371 -11.59 -8.35 10.74
N ARG A 372 -12.11 -9.55 11.06
CA ARG A 372 -13.40 -9.70 11.74
C ARG A 372 -13.34 -9.11 13.15
N GLU A 373 -12.29 -9.40 13.90
CA GLU A 373 -12.09 -8.84 15.24
C GLU A 373 -11.87 -7.32 15.19
N ALA A 374 -11.16 -6.81 14.18
CA ALA A 374 -10.90 -5.38 14.03
C ALA A 374 -12.10 -4.57 13.53
N ASP A 375 -13.05 -5.20 12.84
CA ASP A 375 -14.33 -4.59 12.47
C ASP A 375 -15.31 -4.56 13.66
N ASP A 376 -15.15 -5.47 14.63
CA ASP A 376 -15.91 -5.47 15.88
C ASP A 376 -15.35 -4.43 16.86
N THR A 377 -16.06 -3.31 17.02
CA THR A 377 -15.64 -2.23 17.93
C THR A 377 -15.72 -2.61 19.41
N THR A 378 -16.28 -3.77 19.76
CA THR A 378 -16.42 -4.22 21.15
C THR A 378 -15.21 -5.00 21.65
N ARG A 379 -14.31 -5.42 20.75
CA ARG A 379 -13.14 -6.24 21.07
C ARG A 379 -11.86 -5.54 20.62
N ILE A 380 -10.79 -5.70 21.40
CA ILE A 380 -9.44 -5.34 20.96
C ILE A 380 -8.91 -6.52 20.13
N PRO A 381 -8.66 -6.34 18.83
CA PRO A 381 -8.16 -7.41 17.97
C PRO A 381 -6.71 -7.80 18.34
N ASP A 382 -6.43 -9.10 18.36
CA ASP A 382 -5.07 -9.62 18.59
C ASP A 382 -4.37 -9.90 17.25
N ALA A 383 -3.23 -9.23 17.02
CA ALA A 383 -2.43 -9.40 15.81
C ALA A 383 -1.25 -10.39 15.98
N PHE A 384 -1.05 -10.95 17.18
CA PHE A 384 0.06 -11.86 17.43
C PHE A 384 0.02 -13.16 16.59
N PRO A 385 -1.15 -13.78 16.33
CA PRO A 385 -1.22 -14.92 15.41
C PRO A 385 -0.78 -14.57 13.99
N VAL A 386 -1.10 -13.34 13.53
CA VAL A 386 -0.67 -12.85 12.21
C VAL A 386 0.85 -12.70 12.17
N LEU A 387 1.46 -12.16 13.23
CA LEU A 387 2.92 -12.02 13.33
C LEU A 387 3.63 -13.37 13.22
N ASN A 388 3.14 -14.41 13.89
CA ASN A 388 3.76 -15.74 13.83
C ASN A 388 3.66 -16.33 12.42
N ASN A 389 2.50 -16.25 11.78
CA ASN A 389 2.32 -16.73 10.42
C ASN A 389 3.16 -15.93 9.41
N LEU A 390 3.37 -14.63 9.63
CA LEU A 390 4.26 -13.80 8.82
C LEU A 390 5.71 -14.26 8.93
N ARG A 391 6.19 -14.52 10.16
CA ARG A 391 7.53 -15.07 10.42
C ARG A 391 7.72 -16.42 9.76
N GLU A 392 6.76 -17.33 9.93
CA GLU A 392 6.82 -18.66 9.31
C GLU A 392 6.83 -18.56 7.79
N THR A 393 5.99 -17.71 7.20
CA THR A 393 5.96 -17.50 5.74
C THR A 393 7.29 -16.93 5.26
N HIS A 394 7.81 -15.92 5.95
CA HIS A 394 9.10 -15.30 5.63
C HIS A 394 10.24 -16.32 5.66
N LEU A 395 10.29 -17.18 6.68
CA LEU A 395 11.28 -18.25 6.77
C LEU A 395 11.17 -19.22 5.60
N GLN A 396 9.96 -19.68 5.24
CA GLN A 396 9.77 -20.57 4.08
C GLN A 396 10.23 -19.90 2.77
N LEU A 397 9.95 -18.61 2.58
CA LEU A 397 10.40 -17.85 1.42
C LEU A 397 11.92 -17.67 1.40
N ALA A 398 12.54 -17.42 2.55
CA ALA A 398 13.99 -17.29 2.69
C ALA A 398 14.72 -18.60 2.36
N TYR A 399 14.19 -19.76 2.75
CA TYR A 399 14.73 -21.06 2.34
C TYR A 399 14.69 -21.26 0.82
N GLY A 400 13.68 -20.74 0.12
CA GLY A 400 13.59 -20.77 -1.34
C GLY A 400 14.51 -19.79 -2.07
N ASN A 401 15.23 -18.93 -1.35
CA ASN A 401 15.92 -17.77 -1.90
C ASN A 401 17.35 -18.05 -2.39
N HIS A 402 17.58 -19.19 -3.05
CA HIS A 402 18.91 -19.59 -3.52
C HIS A 402 18.90 -20.04 -4.98
N ASN A 403 20.09 -20.19 -5.59
CA ASN A 403 20.35 -20.53 -6.99
C ASN A 403 20.17 -19.38 -8.01
N ALA A 404 18.95 -19.10 -8.44
CA ALA A 404 18.66 -18.17 -9.54
C ALA A 404 17.59 -17.12 -9.20
N TYR A 405 17.33 -16.94 -7.90
CA TYR A 405 16.40 -15.93 -7.42
C TYR A 405 16.70 -14.55 -8.01
N GLY A 406 15.63 -13.82 -8.33
CA GLY A 406 15.72 -12.54 -9.02
C GLY A 406 15.93 -12.69 -10.53
N ASN A 407 16.96 -13.41 -10.99
CA ASN A 407 17.28 -13.53 -12.42
C ASN A 407 16.18 -14.22 -13.23
N LEU A 408 15.67 -15.36 -12.74
CA LEU A 408 14.61 -16.08 -13.45
C LEU A 408 13.27 -15.35 -13.33
N THR A 409 13.00 -14.77 -12.16
CA THR A 409 11.78 -13.99 -11.92
C THR A 409 11.69 -12.80 -12.89
N TRP A 410 12.82 -12.13 -13.10
CA TRP A 410 12.98 -11.03 -14.04
C TRP A 410 12.76 -11.48 -15.48
N THR A 411 13.44 -12.54 -15.92
CA THR A 411 13.31 -13.02 -17.31
C THR A 411 11.90 -13.53 -17.61
N ALA A 412 11.27 -14.25 -16.67
CA ALA A 412 9.88 -14.69 -16.81
C ALA A 412 8.91 -13.50 -16.91
N ARG A 413 9.07 -12.49 -16.03
CA ARG A 413 8.25 -11.27 -16.07
C ARG A 413 8.40 -10.53 -17.39
N HIS A 414 9.64 -10.33 -17.80
CA HIS A 414 10.02 -9.65 -19.03
C HIS A 414 9.35 -10.28 -20.25
N GLU A 415 9.46 -11.60 -20.39
CA GLU A 415 8.84 -12.32 -21.49
C GLU A 415 7.32 -12.21 -21.46
N MET A 416 6.68 -12.43 -20.32
CA MET A 416 5.23 -12.35 -20.23
C MET A 416 4.70 -10.95 -20.51
N MET A 417 5.42 -9.88 -20.15
CA MET A 417 5.07 -8.51 -20.53
C MET A 417 5.13 -8.29 -22.04
N VAL A 418 6.16 -8.83 -22.72
CA VAL A 418 6.23 -8.82 -24.19
C VAL A 418 5.03 -9.55 -24.79
N GLN A 419 4.65 -10.70 -24.23
CA GLN A 419 3.49 -11.47 -24.70
C GLN A 419 2.17 -10.70 -24.52
N GLN A 420 1.98 -10.07 -23.36
CA GLN A 420 0.83 -9.17 -23.12
C GLN A 420 0.82 -8.01 -24.10
N TYR A 421 1.97 -7.42 -24.42
CA TYR A 421 2.06 -6.35 -25.40
C TYR A 421 1.59 -6.81 -26.78
N ILE A 422 2.12 -7.94 -27.28
CA ILE A 422 1.71 -8.52 -28.57
C ILE A 422 0.21 -8.79 -28.60
N LEU A 423 -0.35 -9.37 -27.53
CA LEU A 423 -1.79 -9.64 -27.42
C LEU A 423 -2.64 -8.37 -27.30
N SER A 424 -2.09 -7.28 -26.77
CA SER A 424 -2.83 -6.01 -26.59
C SER A 424 -3.06 -5.22 -27.87
N ARG A 425 -2.44 -5.66 -28.97
CA ARG A 425 -2.46 -5.00 -30.26
C ARG A 425 -3.87 -5.04 -30.89
N PRO A 426 -4.33 -3.96 -31.54
CA PRO A 426 -5.66 -3.93 -32.17
C PRO A 426 -5.81 -4.98 -33.29
N GLU A 427 -4.73 -5.34 -33.97
CA GLU A 427 -4.72 -6.37 -35.01
C GLU A 427 -5.12 -7.76 -34.44
N MET A 428 -4.70 -8.05 -33.20
CA MET A 428 -5.10 -9.27 -32.50
C MET A 428 -6.60 -9.29 -32.16
N ARG A 429 -7.23 -8.13 -32.02
CA ARG A 429 -8.68 -8.00 -31.80
C ARG A 429 -9.47 -8.41 -33.03
N GLU A 430 -8.99 -8.02 -34.21
CA GLU A 430 -9.63 -8.41 -35.46
C GLU A 430 -9.44 -9.91 -35.73
N PHE A 431 -8.25 -10.45 -35.42
CA PHE A 431 -7.95 -11.86 -35.61
C PHE A 431 -8.74 -12.80 -34.68
N LEU A 432 -8.68 -12.59 -33.36
CA LEU A 432 -9.33 -13.48 -32.39
C LEU A 432 -10.79 -13.09 -32.11
N GLY A 433 -11.19 -11.87 -32.48
CA GLY A 433 -12.41 -11.26 -31.96
C GLY A 433 -12.26 -10.86 -30.49
N GLY A 434 -13.38 -10.49 -29.87
CA GLY A 434 -13.45 -10.13 -28.46
C GLY A 434 -14.88 -9.92 -28.00
N LYS A 435 -15.10 -9.80 -26.69
CA LYS A 435 -16.41 -9.51 -26.10
C LYS A 435 -16.51 -8.02 -25.77
N PRO A 436 -16.99 -7.15 -26.70
CA PRO A 436 -16.92 -5.70 -26.53
C PRO A 436 -17.72 -5.16 -25.34
N MET A 437 -18.73 -5.89 -24.86
CA MET A 437 -19.56 -5.49 -23.72
C MET A 437 -18.88 -5.71 -22.37
N ILE A 438 -17.82 -6.53 -22.30
CA ILE A 438 -17.06 -6.75 -21.07
C ILE A 438 -15.97 -5.70 -20.97
N ALA A 439 -16.05 -4.86 -19.94
CA ALA A 439 -15.03 -3.86 -19.66
C ALA A 439 -13.84 -4.51 -18.94
N TYR A 440 -12.78 -4.82 -19.69
CA TYR A 440 -11.51 -5.26 -19.13
C TYR A 440 -10.64 -4.08 -18.72
N ASN A 441 -9.88 -4.24 -17.63
CA ASN A 441 -8.89 -3.25 -17.18
C ASN A 441 -7.74 -3.10 -18.18
N GLU A 442 -7.33 -4.22 -18.80
CA GLU A 442 -6.20 -4.27 -19.70
C GLU A 442 -6.60 -4.92 -21.05
N PRO A 443 -6.16 -4.36 -22.19
CA PRO A 443 -6.62 -4.74 -23.53
C PRO A 443 -6.24 -6.17 -23.97
N TRP A 444 -5.19 -6.77 -23.40
CA TRP A 444 -4.78 -8.14 -23.73
C TRP A 444 -5.68 -9.21 -23.09
N MET A 445 -6.38 -8.88 -21.99
CA MET A 445 -7.22 -9.83 -21.24
C MET A 445 -8.36 -10.38 -22.11
N ASP A 446 -8.97 -9.53 -22.93
CA ASP A 446 -10.03 -9.89 -23.88
C ASP A 446 -9.57 -10.98 -24.87
N ARG A 447 -8.32 -10.90 -25.35
CA ARG A 447 -7.75 -11.87 -26.29
C ARG A 447 -7.51 -13.22 -25.63
N VAL A 448 -6.96 -13.21 -24.42
CA VAL A 448 -6.71 -14.45 -23.66
C VAL A 448 -8.04 -15.11 -23.28
N GLU A 449 -9.04 -14.34 -22.85
CA GLU A 449 -10.35 -14.89 -22.51
C GLU A 449 -11.06 -15.48 -23.74
N THR A 450 -11.01 -14.79 -24.88
CA THR A 450 -11.56 -15.30 -26.13
C THR A 450 -10.87 -16.59 -26.55
N MET A 451 -9.55 -16.66 -26.43
CA MET A 451 -8.80 -17.88 -26.72
C MET A 451 -9.17 -19.03 -25.78
N ARG A 452 -9.30 -18.77 -24.48
CA ARG A 452 -9.77 -19.77 -23.51
C ARG A 452 -11.14 -20.32 -23.87
N SER A 453 -12.05 -19.45 -24.31
CA SER A 453 -13.39 -19.85 -24.76
C SER A 453 -13.35 -20.70 -26.03
N ILE A 454 -12.49 -20.35 -27.00
CA ILE A 454 -12.32 -21.10 -28.26
C ILE A 454 -11.74 -22.50 -27.99
N GLN A 455 -10.81 -22.60 -27.04
CA GLN A 455 -10.09 -23.84 -26.72
C GLN A 455 -10.75 -24.70 -25.65
N GLY A 456 -11.75 -24.17 -24.94
CA GLY A 456 -12.37 -24.85 -23.80
C GLY A 456 -11.44 -24.97 -22.58
N TRP A 457 -10.54 -24.00 -22.34
CA TRP A 457 -9.61 -23.98 -21.20
C TRP A 457 -10.26 -23.51 -19.87
N GLY A 458 -11.55 -23.81 -19.71
CA GLY A 458 -12.38 -23.41 -18.57
C GLY A 458 -13.00 -22.02 -18.69
N ASP A 459 -14.04 -21.80 -17.89
CA ASP A 459 -14.95 -20.65 -18.00
C ASP A 459 -14.62 -19.50 -17.02
N THR A 460 -13.61 -19.68 -16.16
CA THR A 460 -13.18 -18.65 -15.21
C THR A 460 -12.55 -17.47 -15.94
N SER A 461 -13.02 -16.24 -15.66
CA SER A 461 -12.47 -15.03 -16.28
C SER A 461 -10.99 -14.80 -15.92
N VAL A 462 -10.25 -14.30 -16.90
CA VAL A 462 -8.81 -13.97 -16.81
C VAL A 462 -8.54 -12.89 -15.75
N VAL A 463 -9.51 -12.02 -15.49
CA VAL A 463 -9.39 -10.95 -14.47
C VAL A 463 -9.06 -11.53 -13.10
N ASN A 464 -9.67 -12.65 -12.70
CA ASN A 464 -9.41 -13.26 -11.40
C ASN A 464 -7.97 -13.80 -11.29
N TYR A 465 -7.41 -14.34 -12.38
CA TYR A 465 -6.00 -14.78 -12.38
C TYR A 465 -5.05 -13.59 -12.31
N TYR A 466 -5.38 -12.49 -12.99
CA TYR A 466 -4.61 -11.26 -12.89
C TYR A 466 -4.63 -10.67 -11.48
N GLU A 467 -5.80 -10.62 -10.84
CA GLU A 467 -5.93 -10.14 -9.46
C GLU A 467 -5.14 -11.03 -8.49
N LEU A 468 -5.14 -12.36 -8.68
CA LEU A 468 -4.29 -13.29 -7.93
C LEU A 468 -2.80 -13.01 -8.13
N ALA A 469 -2.39 -12.75 -9.37
CA ALA A 469 -1.02 -12.45 -9.73
C ALA A 469 -0.54 -11.15 -9.06
N VAL A 470 -1.31 -10.07 -9.19
CA VAL A 470 -0.95 -8.73 -8.66
C VAL A 470 -1.04 -8.71 -7.13
N CYS A 471 -2.13 -9.18 -6.54
CA CYS A 471 -2.28 -9.18 -5.08
C CYS A 471 -1.28 -10.14 -4.42
N GLY A 472 -1.08 -11.32 -5.01
CA GLY A 472 -0.12 -12.31 -4.51
C GLY A 472 1.31 -11.78 -4.52
N GLU A 473 1.74 -11.13 -5.60
CA GLU A 473 3.06 -10.50 -5.66
C GLU A 473 3.25 -9.44 -4.58
N GLN A 474 2.31 -8.50 -4.42
CA GLN A 474 2.44 -7.43 -3.43
C GLN A 474 2.50 -7.98 -2.00
N ILE A 475 1.68 -8.99 -1.69
CA ILE A 475 1.69 -9.65 -0.39
C ILE A 475 3.05 -10.34 -0.16
N LEU A 476 3.50 -11.18 -1.10
CA LEU A 476 4.76 -11.92 -0.94
C LEU A 476 5.99 -11.02 -0.90
N LEU A 477 6.04 -9.94 -1.70
CA LEU A 477 7.12 -8.95 -1.65
C LEU A 477 7.24 -8.33 -0.25
N SER A 478 6.11 -7.98 0.37
CA SER A 478 6.10 -7.39 1.70
C SER A 478 6.60 -8.35 2.77
N ILE A 479 6.37 -9.65 2.58
CA ILE A 479 6.82 -10.70 3.50
C ILE A 479 8.30 -10.98 3.27
N ARG A 480 8.73 -11.14 2.02
CA ARG A 480 10.10 -11.53 1.66
C ARG A 480 11.12 -10.44 2.02
N LEU A 481 10.79 -9.19 1.72
CA LEU A 481 11.69 -8.05 1.91
C LEU A 481 11.51 -7.36 3.27
N GLY A 482 10.50 -7.76 4.05
CA GLY A 482 10.28 -7.29 5.41
C GLY A 482 11.18 -8.00 6.42
N ASN A 483 11.63 -7.28 7.45
CA ASN A 483 12.47 -7.83 8.51
C ASN A 483 11.65 -8.47 9.64
N TRP A 484 10.92 -9.54 9.34
CA TRP A 484 10.01 -10.20 10.30
C TRP A 484 10.73 -10.95 11.42
N ASN A 485 11.99 -11.31 11.20
CA ASN A 485 12.82 -12.04 12.16
C ASN A 485 13.43 -11.15 13.25
N ASP A 486 13.29 -9.83 13.16
CA ASP A 486 13.77 -8.92 14.21
C ASP A 486 13.01 -9.14 15.53
N ILE A 487 13.76 -9.05 16.63
CA ILE A 487 13.25 -9.13 17.99
C ILE A 487 12.38 -7.91 18.30
N ASN A 488 12.69 -6.76 17.69
CA ASN A 488 11.93 -5.52 17.87
C ASN A 488 10.57 -5.52 17.17
N MET A 489 10.28 -6.52 16.33
CA MET A 489 9.00 -6.62 15.62
C MET A 489 7.89 -7.04 16.59
N THR A 490 6.97 -6.11 16.85
CA THR A 490 5.86 -6.28 17.80
C THR A 490 4.56 -6.69 17.10
N SER A 491 3.54 -7.01 17.90
CA SER A 491 2.17 -7.29 17.43
C SER A 491 1.61 -6.10 16.62
N ASP A 492 1.94 -4.86 17.00
CA ASP A 492 1.45 -3.65 16.33
C ASP A 492 1.95 -3.54 14.88
N SER A 493 3.19 -3.94 14.60
CA SER A 493 3.70 -4.00 13.23
C SER A 493 2.90 -4.97 12.36
N ALA A 494 2.58 -6.17 12.88
CA ALA A 494 1.74 -7.13 12.15
C ALA A 494 0.31 -6.59 11.93
N ALA A 495 -0.23 -5.86 12.91
CA ALA A 495 -1.54 -5.22 12.80
C ALA A 495 -1.56 -4.13 11.72
N ASN A 496 -0.51 -3.30 11.67
CA ASN A 496 -0.35 -2.26 10.66
C ASN A 496 -0.16 -2.86 9.25
N TRP A 497 0.59 -3.96 9.12
CA TRP A 497 0.71 -4.70 7.87
C TRP A 497 -0.64 -5.24 7.40
N ALA A 498 -1.39 -5.91 8.28
CA ALA A 498 -2.69 -6.47 7.95
C ALA A 498 -3.66 -5.37 7.49
N ARG A 499 -3.63 -4.19 8.13
CA ARG A 499 -4.41 -3.01 7.71
C ARG A 499 -4.01 -2.50 6.33
N ALA A 500 -2.71 -2.37 6.07
CA ALA A 500 -2.19 -1.89 4.78
C ALA A 500 -2.59 -2.81 3.61
N PHE A 501 -2.57 -4.14 3.83
CA PHE A 501 -2.85 -5.13 2.79
C PHE A 501 -4.29 -5.68 2.81
N ARG A 502 -5.19 -5.13 3.64
CA ARG A 502 -6.57 -5.63 3.80
C ARG A 502 -7.32 -5.82 2.47
N ASP A 503 -7.34 -4.79 1.63
CA ASP A 503 -8.00 -4.84 0.32
C ASP A 503 -7.38 -5.92 -0.59
N LYS A 504 -6.04 -6.04 -0.58
CA LYS A 504 -5.31 -7.03 -1.39
C LYS A 504 -5.57 -8.46 -0.94
N ILE A 505 -5.59 -8.70 0.36
CA ILE A 505 -5.87 -10.02 0.94
C ILE A 505 -7.31 -10.43 0.61
N GLN A 506 -8.29 -9.54 0.79
CA GLN A 506 -9.69 -9.84 0.47
C GLN A 506 -9.90 -10.13 -1.02
N ARG A 507 -9.29 -9.33 -1.91
CA ARG A 507 -9.31 -9.57 -3.36
C ARG A 507 -8.66 -10.89 -3.75
N TYR A 508 -7.52 -11.22 -3.13
CA TYR A 508 -6.82 -12.48 -3.36
C TYR A 508 -7.71 -13.66 -2.97
N ILE A 509 -8.31 -13.64 -1.78
CA ILE A 509 -9.19 -14.72 -1.28
C ILE A 509 -10.42 -14.89 -2.19
N HIS A 510 -11.06 -13.80 -2.59
CA HIS A 510 -12.20 -13.85 -3.51
C HIS A 510 -11.79 -14.47 -4.86
N SER A 511 -10.72 -13.96 -5.46
CA SER A 511 -10.24 -14.44 -6.76
C SER A 511 -9.79 -15.90 -6.69
N TYR A 512 -9.17 -16.31 -5.57
CA TYR A 512 -8.76 -17.68 -5.31
C TYR A 512 -9.98 -18.61 -5.26
N ARG A 513 -11.03 -18.22 -4.52
CA ARG A 513 -12.30 -18.95 -4.47
C ARG A 513 -12.93 -19.11 -5.85
N VAL A 514 -12.94 -18.05 -6.67
CA VAL A 514 -13.50 -18.13 -8.03
C VAL A 514 -12.71 -19.11 -8.89
N VAL A 515 -11.38 -19.05 -8.85
CA VAL A 515 -10.49 -19.90 -9.66
C VAL A 515 -10.49 -21.35 -9.18
N THR A 516 -10.21 -21.60 -7.89
CA THR A 516 -10.00 -22.96 -7.35
C THR A 516 -11.28 -23.58 -6.77
N GLY A 517 -12.24 -22.77 -6.33
CA GLY A 517 -13.45 -23.22 -5.66
C GLY A 517 -13.31 -23.39 -4.14
N VAL A 518 -12.13 -23.10 -3.58
CA VAL A 518 -11.87 -23.21 -2.13
C VAL A 518 -11.99 -21.84 -1.49
N ASP A 519 -12.75 -21.74 -0.39
CA ASP A 519 -12.83 -20.52 0.41
C ASP A 519 -11.78 -20.54 1.55
N LEU A 520 -10.92 -19.52 1.57
CA LEU A 520 -9.90 -19.33 2.60
C LEU A 520 -10.43 -18.51 3.79
N SER A 521 -11.59 -17.87 3.66
CA SER A 521 -12.18 -17.06 4.72
C SER A 521 -12.96 -17.86 5.77
N GLU A 522 -13.33 -19.10 5.44
CA GLU A 522 -14.07 -19.98 6.35
C GLU A 522 -13.14 -20.60 7.40
N GLU A 523 -13.61 -20.73 8.64
CA GLU A 523 -12.88 -21.47 9.67
C GLU A 523 -12.98 -22.98 9.39
N VAL A 524 -11.84 -23.67 9.53
CA VAL A 524 -11.76 -25.09 9.22
C VAL A 524 -12.24 -25.89 10.43
N VAL A 525 -13.49 -26.35 10.38
CA VAL A 525 -14.07 -27.20 11.43
C VAL A 525 -13.87 -28.69 11.13
N ASP A 526 -13.78 -29.07 9.85
CA ASP A 526 -13.65 -30.46 9.39
C ASP A 526 -12.24 -30.75 8.82
N SER A 527 -11.68 -31.92 9.15
CA SER A 527 -10.37 -32.37 8.67
C SER A 527 -10.33 -32.50 7.15
N ARG A 528 -11.44 -32.92 6.53
CA ARG A 528 -11.55 -33.01 5.06
C ARG A 528 -11.50 -31.64 4.38
N SER A 529 -12.04 -30.61 5.02
CA SER A 529 -11.97 -29.24 4.53
C SER A 529 -10.54 -28.69 4.65
N LYS A 530 -9.81 -29.10 5.69
CA LYS A 530 -8.38 -28.79 5.87
C LYS A 530 -7.54 -29.35 4.72
N GLU A 531 -7.72 -30.62 4.39
CA GLU A 531 -6.98 -31.25 3.28
C GLU A 531 -7.23 -30.55 1.95
N LYS A 532 -8.48 -30.17 1.65
CA LYS A 532 -8.82 -29.45 0.41
C LYS A 532 -8.15 -28.09 0.31
N ARG A 533 -7.93 -27.40 1.43
CA ARG A 533 -7.25 -26.09 1.48
C ARG A 533 -5.79 -26.19 1.09
N TYR A 534 -5.14 -27.31 1.39
CA TYR A 534 -3.72 -27.50 1.12
C TYR A 534 -3.44 -28.24 -0.19
N LEU A 535 -4.48 -28.55 -0.96
CA LEU A 535 -4.32 -29.08 -2.31
C LEU A 535 -3.71 -28.04 -3.24
N GLN A 536 -2.83 -28.52 -4.13
CA GLN A 536 -2.20 -27.70 -5.15
C GLN A 536 -3.24 -26.98 -6.04
N PRO A 537 -3.08 -25.68 -6.33
CA PRO A 537 -4.06 -24.91 -7.08
C PRO A 537 -4.30 -25.49 -8.48
N SER A 538 -3.25 -25.99 -9.13
CA SER A 538 -3.33 -26.64 -10.43
C SER A 538 -4.25 -27.87 -10.44
N ILE A 539 -4.26 -28.67 -9.36
CA ILE A 539 -5.15 -29.82 -9.20
C ILE A 539 -6.60 -29.34 -9.05
N LEU A 540 -6.82 -28.28 -8.26
CA LEU A 540 -8.15 -27.70 -8.04
C LEU A 540 -8.73 -27.12 -9.33
N ILE A 541 -7.91 -26.40 -10.10
CA ILE A 541 -8.28 -25.87 -11.42
C ILE A 541 -8.60 -27.02 -12.38
N GLN A 542 -7.76 -28.07 -12.42
CA GLN A 542 -8.00 -29.21 -13.30
C GLN A 542 -9.33 -29.92 -12.99
N LYS A 543 -9.70 -30.05 -11.71
CA LYS A 543 -10.99 -30.65 -11.30
C LYS A 543 -12.19 -29.84 -11.79
N LYS A 544 -12.04 -28.53 -11.99
CA LYS A 544 -13.09 -27.64 -12.48
C LYS A 544 -13.25 -27.65 -14.00
N ILE A 545 -12.22 -28.03 -14.77
CA ILE A 545 -12.31 -28.05 -16.23
C ILE A 545 -12.81 -29.43 -16.69
N PRO A 546 -14.06 -29.56 -17.17
CA PRO A 546 -14.57 -30.82 -17.67
C PRO A 546 -13.78 -31.23 -18.93
N GLY A 547 -13.17 -32.42 -18.91
CA GLY A 547 -12.49 -33.02 -20.07
C GLY A 547 -10.96 -33.19 -19.95
N LEU A 548 -10.30 -32.54 -18.99
CA LEU A 548 -8.85 -32.69 -18.77
C LEU A 548 -8.46 -33.99 -18.05
N SER A 549 -9.40 -34.66 -17.39
CA SER A 549 -9.20 -35.97 -16.75
C SER A 549 -9.00 -37.11 -17.77
N THR A 550 -9.50 -36.95 -18.98
CA THR A 550 -9.39 -37.93 -20.08
C THR A 550 -8.04 -37.92 -20.79
N ILE A 551 -7.21 -36.89 -20.56
CA ILE A 551 -5.91 -36.71 -21.23
C ILE A 551 -4.78 -37.48 -20.51
N ARG A 552 -5.01 -38.01 -19.30
CA ARG A 552 -4.04 -38.87 -18.59
C ARG A 552 -3.98 -40.32 -19.11
N ARG A 553 -4.79 -40.70 -20.11
CA ARG A 553 -4.91 -42.09 -20.61
C ARG A 553 -4.66 -42.26 -22.12
N ALA A 554 -4.01 -41.32 -22.79
CA ALA A 554 -3.57 -41.49 -24.18
C ALA A 554 -2.08 -41.27 -24.32
#